data_AF-A0A2L0F385-F1
#
_entry.id   AF-A0A2L0F385-F1
#
_cell.length_a   1.000
_cell.length_b   1.000
_cell.length_c   1.000
_cell.angle_alpha   90.00
_cell.angle_beta   90.00
_cell.angle_gamma   90.00
#
_symmetry.space_group_name_H-M   'P 1'
#
loop_
_entity.id
_entity.type
_entity.pdbx_description
1 polymer ?
#
loop_
_entity_poly.entity_id
_entity_poly.type
_entity_poly.pdbx_seq_one_letter_code
_entity_poly.pdbx_strand_id
1 'polypeptide(L)'
;MGFWPFGGREPANVETASQVVSAAARGATVRGKLTLYFKEPQTQSTADRAAERCAQVAEALFRELGAPEQLLGKEAELASAIAARAPRNVPALRAIELAALHVVGERGSAPHRRPGSAPSLAPESPRSAGARQPTSDPPQAGGVGRLTGAPPASSRMLAQAPGVGRNSPSSVPPPNSVRSPPSTRLRGAGVNSARASSPGFSSLIGAPPAVIATSLAPLLRDASARLLIGCLRAHDLIIVRRVPLDPAATEQLAALLPVSEAPPGEFEASRAGEISRWHTTLGSPVLSQLRTESCAIAAQKVRTTLGAAQVAPGVAAEMVDALCRTAFPGFALSSAQIDRYAEHDLNEQAAESVARILRHPNSKQLRIALGPLLDAVQGDVESISRLAKASLGGAP
;
A
#
# COMPACT_ATOMS: atom_id res chain seq x y z
N MET A 1 -32.61 -28.02 -13.70
CA MET A 1 -33.01 -26.62 -13.92
C MET A 1 -33.22 -25.98 -12.55
N GLY A 2 -32.20 -25.31 -12.01
CA GLY A 2 -32.21 -24.71 -10.68
C GLY A 2 -32.38 -23.19 -10.76
N PHE A 3 -33.51 -22.73 -10.26
CA PHE A 3 -34.01 -21.35 -10.23
C PHE A 3 -33.23 -20.55 -9.16
N TRP A 4 -32.56 -19.45 -9.56
CA TRP A 4 -31.83 -18.57 -8.63
C TRP A 4 -32.78 -17.52 -8.03
N PRO A 5 -32.87 -17.39 -6.69
CA PRO A 5 -33.67 -16.35 -6.05
C PRO A 5 -32.78 -15.16 -5.67
N PHE A 6 -32.79 -14.10 -6.49
CA PHE A 6 -32.36 -12.77 -6.02
C PHE A 6 -33.56 -11.82 -6.10
N GLY A 7 -34.38 -11.89 -5.06
CA GLY A 7 -35.41 -10.93 -4.74
C GLY A 7 -35.52 -10.82 -3.23
N GLY A 8 -34.87 -9.80 -2.65
CA GLY A 8 -34.92 -9.50 -1.21
C GLY A 8 -33.79 -8.55 -0.80
N ARG A 9 -34.15 -7.43 -0.18
CA ARG A 9 -33.29 -6.31 0.23
C ARG A 9 -32.23 -6.70 1.29
N GLU A 10 -31.20 -5.85 1.39
CA GLU A 10 -30.13 -5.72 2.41
C GLU A 10 -30.41 -6.34 3.81
N PRO A 11 -29.38 -6.89 4.51
CA PRO A 11 -28.34 -5.99 5.01
C PRO A 11 -26.90 -6.50 4.89
N ALA A 12 -26.05 -5.70 4.25
CA ALA A 12 -24.68 -5.55 4.70
C ALA A 12 -24.75 -4.84 6.06
N ASN A 13 -24.68 -5.62 7.14
CA ASN A 13 -24.56 -5.11 8.49
C ASN A 13 -23.15 -4.54 8.68
N VAL A 14 -23.04 -3.22 8.79
CA VAL A 14 -21.77 -2.52 8.99
C VAL A 14 -21.67 -1.98 10.41
N GLU A 15 -20.51 -2.19 11.02
CA GLU A 15 -20.21 -1.70 12.38
C GLU A 15 -19.53 -0.32 12.37
N THR A 16 -19.11 0.15 11.18
CA THR A 16 -18.37 1.40 11.01
C THR A 16 -18.76 2.13 9.73
N ALA A 17 -18.77 3.45 9.77
CA ALA A 17 -18.86 4.30 8.59
C ALA A 17 -17.82 5.42 8.64
N SER A 18 -17.24 5.79 7.49
CA SER A 18 -16.25 6.87 7.40
C SER A 18 -16.65 7.88 6.35
N GLN A 19 -16.49 9.17 6.66
CA GLN A 19 -16.71 10.26 5.72
C GLN A 19 -15.60 11.31 5.83
N VAL A 20 -15.21 11.85 4.68
CA VAL A 20 -14.27 12.97 4.64
C VAL A 20 -15.05 14.26 4.83
N VAL A 21 -14.64 15.07 5.79
CA VAL A 21 -15.24 16.36 6.11
C VAL A 21 -14.31 17.46 5.59
N SER A 22 -14.88 18.44 4.90
CA SER A 22 -14.13 19.59 4.39
C SER A 22 -14.94 20.86 4.66
N ALA A 23 -14.35 21.83 5.35
CA ALA A 23 -15.01 23.10 5.62
C ALA A 23 -14.05 24.27 5.44
N ALA A 24 -14.59 25.40 4.98
CA ALA A 24 -13.86 26.65 5.01
C ALA A 24 -13.72 27.15 6.46
N ALA A 25 -12.49 27.24 6.95
CA ALA A 25 -12.13 28.05 8.11
C ALA A 25 -11.63 29.43 7.61
N ARG A 26 -11.54 30.45 8.47
CA ARG A 26 -11.14 31.80 8.01
C ARG A 26 -9.74 31.74 7.39
N GLY A 27 -9.67 32.03 6.10
CA GLY A 27 -8.44 32.08 5.34
C GLY A 27 -7.90 30.73 4.83
N ALA A 28 -8.54 29.60 5.15
CA ALA A 28 -8.13 28.31 4.61
C ALA A 28 -9.20 27.22 4.69
N THR A 29 -9.15 26.24 3.78
CA THR A 29 -10.01 25.06 3.87
C THR A 29 -9.37 24.02 4.79
N VAL A 30 -10.13 23.50 5.77
CA VAL A 30 -9.68 22.43 6.66
C VAL A 30 -10.37 21.13 6.26
N ARG A 31 -9.58 20.05 6.17
CA ARG A 31 -10.05 18.72 5.75
C ARG A 31 -9.63 17.67 6.75
N GLY A 32 -10.54 16.76 7.10
CA GLY A 32 -10.29 15.64 8.01
C GLY A 32 -11.15 14.42 7.67
N LYS A 33 -10.86 13.28 8.28
CA LYS A 33 -11.64 12.05 8.15
C LYS A 33 -12.41 11.79 9.45
N LEU A 34 -13.73 11.71 9.35
CA LEU A 34 -14.64 11.34 10.43
C LEU A 34 -14.99 9.86 10.33
N THR A 35 -14.86 9.12 11.42
CA THR A 35 -15.22 7.70 11.49
C THR A 35 -16.20 7.49 12.65
N LEU A 36 -17.34 6.86 12.34
CA LEU A 36 -18.35 6.45 13.31
C LEU A 36 -18.19 4.96 13.60
N TYR A 37 -18.22 4.59 14.87
CA TYR A 37 -18.28 3.20 15.33
C TYR A 37 -19.63 2.99 16.01
N PHE A 38 -20.48 2.12 15.46
CA PHE A 38 -21.82 1.86 15.98
C PHE A 38 -21.78 0.86 17.15
N LYS A 39 -22.72 0.98 18.10
CA LYS A 39 -22.89 -0.02 19.18
C LYS A 39 -23.47 -1.33 18.65
N GLU A 40 -24.33 -1.24 17.66
CA GLU A 40 -24.99 -2.37 17.00
C GLU A 40 -24.79 -2.24 15.49
N PRO A 41 -24.63 -3.37 14.76
CA PRO A 41 -24.49 -3.32 13.31
C PRO A 41 -25.69 -2.62 12.64
N GLN A 42 -25.40 -1.75 11.68
CA GLN A 42 -26.40 -0.95 10.97
C GLN A 42 -26.47 -1.38 9.51
N THR A 43 -27.60 -1.09 8.85
CA THR A 43 -27.64 -1.18 7.39
C THR A 43 -26.70 -0.14 6.77
N GLN A 44 -26.08 -0.45 5.63
CA GLN A 44 -25.20 0.48 4.91
C GLN A 44 -25.85 1.85 4.71
N SER A 45 -27.11 1.87 4.25
CA SER A 45 -27.90 3.10 4.06
C SER A 45 -28.11 3.92 5.34
N THR A 46 -28.26 3.27 6.50
CA THR A 46 -28.41 3.95 7.79
C THR A 46 -27.07 4.50 8.28
N ALA A 47 -26.00 3.73 8.08
CA ALA A 47 -24.64 4.09 8.46
C ALA A 47 -24.13 5.30 7.65
N ASP A 48 -24.41 5.35 6.35
CA ASP A 48 -24.02 6.45 5.47
C ASP A 48 -24.77 7.74 5.84
N ARG A 49 -26.09 7.67 6.08
CA ARG A 49 -26.88 8.81 6.57
C ARG A 49 -26.44 9.31 7.94
N ALA A 50 -25.92 8.42 8.79
CA ALA A 50 -25.34 8.81 10.07
C ALA A 50 -24.02 9.57 9.87
N ALA A 51 -23.12 9.04 9.03
CA ALA A 51 -21.84 9.67 8.71
C ALA A 51 -22.02 11.07 8.09
N GLU A 52 -22.97 11.21 7.17
CA GLU A 52 -23.27 12.49 6.51
C GLU A 52 -23.77 13.55 7.50
N ARG A 53 -24.68 13.18 8.41
CA ARG A 53 -25.20 14.11 9.42
C ARG A 53 -24.12 14.52 10.43
N CYS A 54 -23.28 13.59 10.86
CA CYS A 54 -22.16 13.93 11.74
C CYS A 54 -21.10 14.78 11.01
N ALA A 55 -20.91 14.57 9.71
CA ALA A 55 -20.06 15.43 8.88
C ALA A 55 -20.59 16.87 8.82
N GLN A 56 -21.89 17.07 8.63
CA GLN A 56 -22.53 18.41 8.65
C GLN A 56 -22.31 19.13 10.00
N VAL A 57 -22.40 18.41 11.12
CA VAL A 57 -22.10 18.95 12.46
C VAL A 57 -20.62 19.34 12.59
N ALA A 58 -19.72 18.49 12.08
CA ALA A 58 -18.29 18.77 12.07
C ALA A 58 -17.96 20.02 11.24
N GLU A 59 -18.57 20.18 10.07
CA GLU A 59 -18.38 21.39 9.26
C GLU A 59 -18.85 22.66 9.96
N ALA A 60 -20.00 22.61 10.64
CA ALA A 60 -20.50 23.75 11.41
C ALA A 60 -19.53 24.12 12.54
N LEU A 61 -19.01 23.13 13.26
CA LEU A 61 -17.99 23.32 14.30
C LEU A 61 -16.69 23.93 13.75
N PHE A 62 -16.22 23.49 12.58
CA PHE A 62 -15.02 24.04 11.95
C PHE A 62 -15.19 25.52 11.57
N ARG A 63 -16.39 25.90 11.11
CA ARG A 63 -16.73 27.29 10.80
C ARG A 63 -16.82 28.16 12.06
N GLU A 64 -17.35 27.63 13.15
CA GLU A 64 -17.48 28.34 14.44
C GLU A 64 -16.11 28.71 15.05
N LEU A 65 -15.15 27.78 15.03
CA LEU A 65 -13.83 27.98 15.66
C LEU A 65 -12.91 28.89 14.85
N GLY A 66 -13.21 29.10 13.56
CA GLY A 66 -12.73 30.23 12.77
C GLY A 66 -11.25 30.22 12.36
N ALA A 67 -10.32 29.82 13.22
CA ALA A 67 -8.88 29.82 12.95
C ALA A 67 -8.36 28.37 12.79
N PRO A 68 -7.68 28.03 11.68
CA PRO A 68 -7.11 26.71 11.47
C PRO A 68 -6.17 26.24 12.59
N GLU A 69 -5.42 27.17 13.20
CA GLU A 69 -4.51 26.89 14.32
C GLU A 69 -5.24 26.41 15.58
N GLN A 70 -6.53 26.76 15.72
CA GLN A 70 -7.36 26.30 16.83
C GLN A 70 -7.96 24.91 16.60
N LEU A 71 -7.91 24.40 15.37
CA LEU A 71 -8.47 23.12 14.98
C LEU A 71 -7.42 22.00 15.00
N LEU A 72 -6.21 22.28 14.52
CA LEU A 72 -5.14 21.29 14.41
C LEU A 72 -4.65 20.83 15.79
N GLY A 73 -4.53 19.51 15.99
CA GLY A 73 -4.10 18.92 17.25
C GLY A 73 -5.20 18.80 18.32
N LYS A 74 -6.43 19.22 18.02
CA LYS A 74 -7.60 19.11 18.91
C LYS A 74 -8.64 18.11 18.42
N GLU A 75 -8.21 17.11 17.65
CA GLU A 75 -9.13 16.20 16.97
C GLU A 75 -10.00 15.40 17.95
N ALA A 76 -9.46 15.00 19.11
CA ALA A 76 -10.21 14.29 20.14
C ALA A 76 -11.27 15.18 20.83
N GLU A 77 -10.95 16.46 21.07
CA GLU A 77 -11.90 17.44 21.61
C GLU A 77 -13.02 17.72 20.61
N LEU A 78 -12.68 17.90 19.33
CA LEU A 78 -13.63 18.08 18.24
C LEU A 78 -14.53 16.86 18.05
N ALA A 79 -13.98 15.65 18.09
CA ALA A 79 -14.76 14.41 18.04
C ALA A 79 -15.76 14.34 19.20
N SER A 80 -15.34 14.71 20.41
CA SER A 80 -16.23 14.79 21.58
C SER A 80 -17.33 15.84 21.41
N ALA A 81 -17.01 17.01 20.86
CA ALA A 81 -17.98 18.05 20.55
C ALA A 81 -18.99 17.61 19.47
N ILE A 82 -18.55 16.88 18.44
CA ILE A 82 -19.42 16.32 17.40
C ILE A 82 -20.36 15.28 18.03
N ALA A 83 -19.87 14.39 18.90
CA ALA A 83 -20.71 13.44 19.63
C ALA A 83 -21.77 14.15 20.49
N ALA A 84 -21.39 15.19 21.22
CA ALA A 84 -22.30 15.95 22.07
C ALA A 84 -23.39 16.69 21.27
N ARG A 85 -23.08 17.08 20.02
CA ARG A 85 -24.01 17.76 19.09
C ARG A 85 -24.67 16.83 18.07
N ALA A 86 -24.46 15.51 18.17
CA ALA A 86 -24.99 14.56 17.20
C ALA A 86 -26.52 14.60 17.18
N PRO A 87 -27.16 14.59 15.99
CA PRO A 87 -28.62 14.64 15.90
C PRO A 87 -29.26 13.40 16.54
N ARG A 88 -30.41 13.59 17.20
CA ARG A 88 -31.14 12.53 17.94
C ARG A 88 -31.51 11.29 17.11
N ASN A 89 -31.48 11.40 15.78
CA ASN A 89 -31.85 10.34 14.84
C ASN A 89 -30.64 9.57 14.29
N VAL A 90 -29.46 9.70 14.91
CA VAL A 90 -28.27 8.91 14.59
C VAL A 90 -28.27 7.64 15.46
N PRO A 91 -27.96 6.45 14.89
CA PRO A 91 -27.85 5.22 15.69
C PRO A 91 -26.85 5.36 16.83
N ALA A 92 -27.03 4.57 17.89
CA ALA A 92 -26.16 4.65 19.06
C ALA A 92 -24.69 4.38 18.69
N LEU A 93 -23.82 5.33 19.00
CA LEU A 93 -22.39 5.25 18.72
C LEU A 93 -21.63 4.67 19.92
N ARG A 94 -20.68 3.78 19.65
CA ARG A 94 -19.64 3.34 20.59
C ARG A 94 -18.53 4.38 20.69
N ALA A 95 -18.14 4.94 19.55
CA ALA A 95 -17.12 5.96 19.47
C ALA A 95 -17.29 6.80 18.18
N ILE A 96 -16.73 8.00 18.21
CA ILE A 96 -16.53 8.86 17.05
C ILE A 96 -15.07 9.30 17.04
N GLU A 97 -14.45 9.28 15.87
CA GLU A 97 -13.05 9.62 15.69
C GLU A 97 -12.93 10.62 14.56
N LEU A 98 -12.27 11.75 14.83
CA LEU A 98 -11.81 12.68 13.81
C LEU A 98 -10.29 12.48 13.69
N ALA A 99 -9.80 12.29 12.47
CA ALA A 99 -8.39 12.05 12.23
C ALA A 99 -7.89 12.81 10.99
N ALA A 100 -6.57 12.99 10.93
CA ALA A 100 -5.88 13.60 9.80
C ALA A 100 -6.42 15.00 9.43
N LEU A 101 -6.73 15.81 10.44
CA LEU A 101 -7.16 17.19 10.23
C LEU A 101 -5.96 18.01 9.71
N HIS A 102 -6.13 18.66 8.56
CA HIS A 102 -5.07 19.46 7.95
C HIS A 102 -5.67 20.59 7.12
N VAL A 103 -4.84 21.61 6.87
CA VAL A 103 -5.19 22.74 6.03
C VAL A 103 -4.91 22.39 4.56
N VAL A 104 -5.94 22.48 3.73
CA VAL A 104 -5.87 22.39 2.28
C VAL A 104 -5.67 23.81 1.75
N GLY A 105 -4.44 24.12 1.32
CA GLY A 105 -4.11 25.46 0.83
C GLY A 105 -4.78 25.79 -0.51
N GLU A 106 -5.63 26.80 -0.53
CA GLU A 106 -5.98 27.51 -1.76
C GLU A 106 -4.77 28.35 -2.19
N ARG A 107 -4.05 27.91 -3.22
CA ARG A 107 -3.11 28.80 -3.92
C ARG A 107 -3.90 29.78 -4.77
N GLY A 108 -4.36 30.86 -4.13
CA GLY A 108 -5.11 31.95 -4.74
C GLY A 108 -4.70 33.32 -4.22
N SER A 109 -3.42 33.53 -3.89
CA SER A 109 -2.86 34.87 -3.72
C SER A 109 -1.42 34.86 -4.22
N ALA A 110 -1.16 35.71 -5.21
CA ALA A 110 0.08 35.77 -5.97
C ALA A 110 1.30 36.07 -5.07
N PRO A 111 2.49 35.50 -5.35
CA PRO A 111 3.70 35.93 -4.68
C PRO A 111 4.04 37.35 -5.15
N HIS A 112 4.03 38.29 -4.21
CA HIS A 112 4.54 39.64 -4.40
C HIS A 112 6.02 39.53 -4.77
N ARG A 113 6.35 39.78 -6.05
CA ARG A 113 7.72 39.98 -6.51
C ARG A 113 8.31 41.17 -5.76
N ARG A 114 9.41 40.95 -5.04
CA ARG A 114 10.37 42.02 -4.73
C ARG A 114 11.64 41.78 -5.54
N PRO A 115 12.14 42.78 -6.28
CA PRO A 115 13.32 42.66 -7.11
C PRO A 115 14.61 42.97 -6.33
N GLY A 116 15.68 42.30 -6.74
CA GLY A 116 17.04 42.86 -6.76
C GLY A 116 17.85 42.80 -5.46
N SER A 117 18.93 42.03 -5.49
CA SER A 117 20.31 42.56 -5.47
C SER A 117 21.29 41.39 -5.51
N ALA A 118 22.07 41.31 -6.59
CA ALA A 118 23.34 40.58 -6.64
C ALA A 118 24.48 41.56 -6.27
N PRO A 119 25.75 41.17 -6.41
CA PRO A 119 26.56 40.45 -5.44
C PRO A 119 27.65 41.36 -4.84
N SER A 120 28.29 40.97 -3.73
CA SER A 120 29.55 41.59 -3.31
C SER A 120 30.62 40.53 -3.10
N LEU A 121 31.65 40.65 -3.93
CA LEU A 121 32.94 39.97 -3.87
C LEU A 121 33.83 40.68 -2.84
N ALA A 122 34.47 39.92 -1.95
CA ALA A 122 35.87 40.15 -1.61
C ALA A 122 36.46 38.93 -0.83
N PRO A 123 37.71 38.53 -1.12
CA PRO A 123 38.39 37.40 -0.50
C PRO A 123 39.40 37.85 0.57
N GLU A 124 39.61 37.07 1.63
CA GLU A 124 40.86 37.09 2.38
C GLU A 124 41.24 35.67 2.85
N SER A 125 42.43 35.23 2.43
CA SER A 125 43.23 34.12 2.97
C SER A 125 44.41 34.73 3.76
N PRO A 126 45.37 33.95 4.29
CA PRO A 126 45.28 32.88 5.29
C PRO A 126 46.30 33.14 6.43
N ARG A 127 46.16 32.52 7.62
CA ARG A 127 47.32 32.31 8.51
C ARG A 127 47.27 30.98 9.27
N SER A 128 48.41 30.31 9.19
CA SER A 128 48.80 29.01 9.74
C SER A 128 49.06 29.00 11.25
N ALA A 129 49.14 27.77 11.74
CA ALA A 129 50.07 27.23 12.75
C ALA A 129 49.60 27.18 14.22
N GLY A 130 49.84 26.00 14.81
CA GLY A 130 49.77 25.71 16.26
C GLY A 130 48.85 24.54 16.57
N ALA A 131 49.22 23.29 16.30
CA ALA A 131 49.99 22.43 17.21
C ALA A 131 49.39 22.32 18.63
N ARG A 132 48.82 21.14 18.96
CA ARG A 132 49.15 20.30 20.13
C ARG A 132 47.99 19.34 20.47
N GLN A 133 48.20 18.07 20.13
CA GLN A 133 47.86 16.92 20.97
C GLN A 133 48.56 17.08 22.35
N PRO A 134 48.07 16.49 23.46
CA PRO A 134 48.29 15.05 23.65
C PRO A 134 47.31 14.27 24.54
N THR A 135 47.51 12.95 24.46
CA THR A 135 47.45 11.91 25.52
C THR A 135 46.12 11.43 26.09
N SER A 136 45.77 10.23 25.64
CA SER A 136 45.16 9.13 26.38
C SER A 136 46.06 8.57 27.48
N ASP A 137 45.46 8.13 28.59
CA ASP A 137 45.96 7.05 29.45
C ASP A 137 44.78 6.28 30.10
N PRO A 138 44.85 4.94 30.25
CA PRO A 138 43.87 4.09 30.93
C PRO A 138 44.30 3.71 32.37
N PRO A 139 43.50 2.91 33.12
CA PRO A 139 43.99 1.55 33.40
C PRO A 139 42.93 0.43 33.57
N GLN A 140 43.39 -0.79 33.20
CA GLN A 140 43.30 -2.13 33.84
C GLN A 140 41.95 -2.64 34.40
N ALA A 141 41.39 -3.77 33.95
CA ALA A 141 41.83 -5.19 33.97
C ALA A 141 41.71 -5.89 35.34
N GLY A 142 40.85 -6.93 35.42
CA GLY A 142 40.98 -7.99 36.42
C GLY A 142 39.72 -8.83 36.75
N GLY A 143 39.73 -10.12 36.36
CA GLY A 143 39.07 -11.26 37.06
C GLY A 143 37.55 -11.42 36.86
N VAL A 144 37.04 -12.31 35.99
CA VAL A 144 37.00 -13.79 36.05
C VAL A 144 36.42 -14.35 37.35
N GLY A 145 35.21 -14.95 37.29
CA GLY A 145 34.61 -15.63 38.43
C GLY A 145 33.17 -16.12 38.21
N ARG A 146 33.04 -17.24 37.50
CA ARG A 146 31.84 -18.02 37.20
C ARG A 146 31.30 -18.69 38.48
N LEU A 147 29.98 -18.84 38.66
CA LEU A 147 29.24 -20.10 38.91
C LEU A 147 27.88 -19.91 39.62
N THR A 148 26.83 -20.44 38.95
CA THR A 148 25.70 -21.26 39.43
C THR A 148 25.01 -20.97 40.77
N GLY A 149 23.67 -20.90 40.72
CA GLY A 149 22.84 -21.23 41.89
C GLY A 149 21.36 -20.87 41.74
N ALA A 150 20.54 -21.86 41.38
CA ALA A 150 19.10 -21.91 41.66
C ALA A 150 18.82 -23.27 42.33
N PRO A 151 17.61 -23.54 42.86
CA PRO A 151 16.75 -22.78 43.78
C PRO A 151 16.62 -23.57 45.12
N PRO A 152 15.61 -23.32 45.97
CA PRO A 152 14.61 -24.38 46.12
C PRO A 152 13.14 -23.93 46.36
N ALA A 153 12.25 -24.90 46.17
CA ALA A 153 10.82 -24.98 46.51
C ALA A 153 10.59 -25.02 48.06
N SER A 154 9.41 -24.90 48.68
CA SER A 154 8.14 -25.62 48.42
C SER A 154 7.05 -25.29 49.47
N SER A 155 5.77 -25.58 49.16
CA SER A 155 4.63 -25.93 50.06
C SER A 155 3.87 -24.80 50.82
N ARG A 156 2.54 -24.77 51.09
CA ARG A 156 1.38 -25.70 50.92
C ARG A 156 0.05 -24.94 51.20
N MET A 157 -1.01 -25.29 50.45
CA MET A 157 -2.45 -25.53 50.76
C MET A 157 -3.44 -24.54 51.46
N LEU A 158 -4.60 -24.40 50.76
CA LEU A 158 -6.04 -24.43 51.16
C LEU A 158 -6.71 -23.32 52.00
N ALA A 159 -7.70 -22.62 51.40
CA ALA A 159 -9.13 -22.59 51.83
C ALA A 159 -10.02 -21.74 50.88
N GLN A 160 -11.31 -22.11 50.80
CA GLN A 160 -12.39 -21.65 49.91
C GLN A 160 -13.03 -20.29 50.28
N ALA A 161 -13.57 -19.55 49.30
CA ALA A 161 -14.95 -18.98 49.24
C ALA A 161 -15.12 -17.96 48.07
N PRO A 162 -16.34 -17.71 47.55
CA PRO A 162 -16.55 -17.12 46.23
C PRO A 162 -16.68 -15.60 46.25
N GLY A 163 -16.04 -14.93 45.29
CA GLY A 163 -16.05 -13.47 45.15
C GLY A 163 -16.26 -13.05 43.69
N VAL A 164 -17.42 -12.47 43.45
CA VAL A 164 -17.82 -11.71 42.26
C VAL A 164 -16.73 -10.68 41.90
N GLY A 165 -16.26 -10.66 40.66
CA GLY A 165 -15.35 -9.59 40.25
C GLY A 165 -14.73 -9.72 38.86
N ARG A 166 -15.33 -9.00 37.91
CA ARG A 166 -14.65 -8.22 36.86
C ARG A 166 -13.57 -8.91 36.01
N ASN A 167 -13.97 -9.18 34.77
CA ASN A 167 -13.34 -8.71 33.53
C ASN A 167 -11.82 -8.54 33.51
N SER A 168 -11.13 -9.49 32.88
CA SER A 168 -9.96 -9.21 32.03
C SER A 168 -9.73 -10.37 31.05
N PRO A 169 -10.17 -10.26 29.78
CA PRO A 169 -9.52 -10.98 28.71
C PRO A 169 -8.46 -10.07 28.09
N SER A 170 -7.22 -10.48 28.28
CA SER A 170 -6.10 -10.43 27.34
C SER A 170 -6.15 -9.33 26.27
N SER A 171 -5.23 -8.37 26.41
CA SER A 171 -4.83 -7.40 25.40
C SER A 171 -4.53 -8.08 24.05
N VAL A 172 -5.50 -8.02 23.13
CA VAL A 172 -5.25 -8.20 21.69
C VAL A 172 -5.00 -6.80 21.13
N PRO A 173 -3.85 -6.53 20.49
CA PRO A 173 -3.59 -5.21 19.94
C PRO A 173 -4.54 -4.92 18.75
N PRO A 174 -5.04 -3.69 18.60
CA PRO A 174 -5.91 -3.32 17.48
C PRO A 174 -5.12 -3.27 16.16
N PRO A 175 -5.78 -3.49 15.01
CA PRO A 175 -5.14 -3.48 13.71
C PRO A 175 -4.68 -2.07 13.32
N ASN A 176 -3.44 -2.00 12.82
CA ASN A 176 -2.84 -0.79 12.27
C ASN A 176 -3.74 -0.14 11.21
N SER A 177 -4.27 1.04 11.53
CA SER A 177 -4.92 1.94 10.57
C SER A 177 -3.92 2.34 9.50
N VAL A 178 -4.04 1.73 8.32
CA VAL A 178 -3.26 2.09 7.13
C VAL A 178 -3.71 3.48 6.67
N ARG A 179 -2.86 4.45 7.01
CA ARG A 179 -2.75 5.81 6.48
C ARG A 179 -2.77 5.78 4.94
N SER A 180 -3.66 6.53 4.30
CA SER A 180 -3.46 6.90 2.88
C SER A 180 -2.34 7.93 2.80
N PRO A 181 -1.42 7.86 1.83
CA PRO A 181 -0.43 8.90 1.63
C PRO A 181 -1.09 10.16 1.04
N PRO A 182 -0.53 11.35 1.26
CA PRO A 182 -1.06 12.60 0.73
C PRO A 182 -0.83 12.68 -0.79
N SER A 183 -1.75 13.35 -1.49
CA SER A 183 -1.60 13.72 -2.88
C SER A 183 -0.38 14.63 -3.08
N THR A 184 0.75 14.03 -3.47
CA THR A 184 1.84 14.72 -4.11
C THR A 184 1.49 14.95 -5.57
N ARG A 185 1.63 16.21 -5.97
CA ARG A 185 1.38 16.71 -7.31
C ARG A 185 2.12 15.88 -8.36
N LEU A 186 1.41 15.62 -9.45
CA LEU A 186 1.91 15.19 -10.76
C LEU A 186 3.33 15.73 -11.03
N ARG A 187 4.32 14.86 -10.82
CA ARG A 187 5.65 14.96 -11.43
C ARG A 187 6.21 13.55 -11.56
N GLY A 188 6.24 13.06 -12.80
CA GLY A 188 7.14 12.01 -13.24
C GLY A 188 6.59 10.60 -13.22
N ALA A 189 6.16 10.14 -14.39
CA ALA A 189 6.72 8.90 -14.92
C ALA A 189 8.25 9.03 -14.84
N GLY A 190 8.84 8.55 -13.74
CA GLY A 190 10.21 8.91 -13.38
C GLY A 190 10.61 8.57 -11.94
N VAL A 191 10.25 7.39 -11.43
CA VAL A 191 10.80 6.81 -10.19
C VAL A 191 11.76 5.66 -10.52
N ASN A 192 12.34 5.67 -11.72
CA ASN A 192 13.08 4.52 -12.26
C ASN A 192 14.61 4.62 -12.12
N SER A 193 15.14 5.73 -11.58
CA SER A 193 16.61 5.93 -11.45
C SER A 193 17.18 5.73 -10.05
N ALA A 194 16.38 5.83 -8.97
CA ALA A 194 16.91 5.73 -7.60
C ALA A 194 16.91 4.28 -7.04
N ARG A 195 16.14 3.36 -7.63
CA ARG A 195 16.07 1.95 -7.20
C ARG A 195 17.20 1.07 -7.75
N ALA A 196 17.86 1.48 -8.83
CA ALA A 196 18.99 0.76 -9.42
C ALA A 196 20.33 0.99 -8.69
N SER A 197 20.37 1.95 -7.76
CA SER A 197 21.59 2.35 -7.03
C SER A 197 21.75 1.59 -5.71
N SER A 198 21.44 0.28 -5.68
CA SER A 198 21.78 -0.55 -4.53
C SER A 198 23.22 -1.05 -4.68
N PRO A 199 24.13 -0.80 -3.72
CA PRO A 199 25.56 -1.11 -3.82
C PRO A 199 25.90 -2.61 -3.98
N GLY A 200 24.90 -3.50 -3.88
CA GLY A 200 25.07 -4.95 -4.11
C GLY A 200 25.05 -5.39 -5.58
N PHE A 201 24.55 -4.58 -6.52
CA PHE A 201 24.41 -5.01 -7.93
C PHE A 201 25.75 -5.08 -8.69
N SER A 202 26.75 -4.29 -8.31
CA SER A 202 28.09 -4.37 -8.93
C SER A 202 28.79 -5.71 -8.68
N SER A 203 28.37 -6.47 -7.66
CA SER A 203 28.92 -7.81 -7.36
C SER A 203 28.31 -8.92 -8.23
N LEU A 204 27.32 -8.62 -9.07
CA LEU A 204 26.61 -9.62 -9.88
C LEU A 204 27.15 -9.75 -11.31
N ILE A 205 28.11 -8.93 -11.71
CA ILE A 205 28.71 -8.97 -13.04
C ILE A 205 29.40 -10.32 -13.24
N GLY A 206 28.96 -11.07 -14.26
CA GLY A 206 29.46 -12.42 -14.56
C GLY A 206 28.91 -13.52 -13.65
N ALA A 207 27.96 -13.21 -12.76
CA ALA A 207 27.32 -14.22 -11.92
C ALA A 207 26.44 -15.18 -12.75
N PRO A 208 26.24 -16.43 -12.29
CA PRO A 208 25.34 -17.37 -12.96
C PRO A 208 23.90 -16.81 -13.06
N PRO A 209 23.15 -17.14 -14.13
CA PRO A 209 21.76 -16.67 -14.34
C PRO A 209 20.84 -16.89 -13.13
N ALA A 210 21.00 -18.03 -12.43
CA ALA A 210 20.24 -18.34 -11.22
C ALA A 210 20.53 -17.39 -10.04
N VAL A 211 21.78 -16.93 -9.89
CA VAL A 211 22.17 -15.98 -8.82
C VAL A 211 21.61 -14.60 -9.14
N ILE A 212 21.71 -14.17 -10.39
CA ILE A 212 21.12 -12.91 -10.87
C ILE A 212 19.60 -12.93 -10.65
N ALA A 213 18.94 -14.02 -11.07
CA ALA A 213 17.50 -14.23 -10.86
C ALA A 213 17.11 -14.14 -9.38
N THR A 214 17.90 -14.74 -8.48
CA THR A 214 17.63 -14.68 -7.03
C THR A 214 17.63 -13.25 -6.51
N SER A 215 18.57 -12.42 -6.95
CA SER A 215 18.66 -11.01 -6.56
C SER A 215 17.50 -10.15 -7.11
N LEU A 216 16.96 -10.53 -8.27
CA LEU A 216 15.89 -9.81 -8.97
C LEU A 216 14.48 -10.30 -8.59
N ALA A 217 14.35 -11.47 -7.96
CA ALA A 217 13.07 -12.06 -7.55
C ALA A 217 12.16 -11.13 -6.74
N PRO A 218 12.66 -10.26 -5.82
CA PRO A 218 11.82 -9.29 -5.12
C PRO A 218 11.06 -8.35 -6.05
N LEU A 219 11.68 -7.90 -7.15
CA LEU A 219 11.04 -7.01 -8.13
C LEU A 219 9.93 -7.72 -8.90
N LEU A 220 10.16 -8.99 -9.27
CA LEU A 220 9.12 -9.80 -9.93
C LEU A 220 7.94 -10.07 -8.99
N ARG A 221 8.20 -10.30 -7.70
CA ARG A 221 7.15 -10.45 -6.69
C ARG A 221 6.29 -9.19 -6.61
N ASP A 222 6.92 -8.03 -6.51
CA ASP A 222 6.20 -6.74 -6.47
C ASP A 222 5.39 -6.48 -7.74
N ALA A 223 5.96 -6.77 -8.92
CA ALA A 223 5.27 -6.66 -10.20
C ALA A 223 3.99 -7.52 -10.23
N SER A 224 4.09 -8.79 -9.82
CA SER A 224 2.93 -9.69 -9.75
C SER A 224 1.89 -9.25 -8.71
N ALA A 225 2.32 -8.75 -7.56
CA ALA A 225 1.42 -8.24 -6.53
C ALA A 225 0.68 -6.99 -7.01
N ARG A 226 1.33 -6.15 -7.83
CA ARG A 226 0.69 -4.98 -8.47
C ARG A 226 -0.40 -5.40 -9.43
N LEU A 227 -0.12 -6.40 -10.27
CA LEU A 227 -1.14 -6.99 -11.14
C LEU A 227 -2.32 -7.53 -10.33
N LEU A 228 -2.05 -8.32 -9.29
CA LEU A 228 -3.10 -8.89 -8.45
C LEU A 228 -4.00 -7.80 -7.83
N ILE A 229 -3.39 -6.82 -7.16
CA ILE A 229 -4.14 -5.77 -6.47
C ILE A 229 -4.90 -4.90 -7.48
N GLY A 230 -4.29 -4.57 -8.61
CA GLY A 230 -4.96 -3.83 -9.68
C GLY A 230 -6.16 -4.60 -10.24
N CYS A 231 -6.04 -5.91 -10.46
CA CYS A 231 -7.17 -6.77 -10.86
C CYS A 231 -8.30 -6.75 -9.84
N LEU A 232 -7.98 -6.82 -8.54
CA LEU A 232 -8.95 -6.79 -7.46
C LEU A 232 -9.66 -5.43 -7.35
N ARG A 233 -8.94 -4.32 -7.55
CA ARG A 233 -9.53 -2.98 -7.62
C ARG A 233 -10.40 -2.79 -8.86
N ALA A 234 -9.99 -3.33 -10.00
CA ALA A 234 -10.79 -3.32 -11.22
C ALA A 234 -12.08 -4.12 -11.03
N HIS A 235 -12.01 -5.28 -10.36
CA HIS A 235 -13.18 -6.06 -9.95
C HIS A 235 -14.10 -5.24 -9.04
N ASP A 236 -13.57 -4.56 -8.02
CA ASP A 236 -14.38 -3.70 -7.15
C ASP A 236 -15.15 -2.63 -7.94
N LEU A 237 -14.45 -1.87 -8.78
CA LEU A 237 -15.06 -0.78 -9.53
C LEU A 237 -16.09 -1.27 -10.56
N ILE A 238 -15.71 -2.23 -11.39
CA ILE A 238 -16.54 -2.67 -12.52
C ILE A 238 -17.68 -3.57 -12.05
N ILE A 239 -17.42 -4.48 -11.11
CA ILE A 239 -18.32 -5.59 -10.81
C ILE A 239 -19.13 -5.30 -9.56
N VAL A 240 -18.46 -4.92 -8.47
CA VAL A 240 -19.13 -4.65 -7.19
C VAL A 240 -19.87 -3.31 -7.26
N ARG A 241 -19.18 -2.25 -7.70
CA ARG A 241 -19.75 -0.90 -7.75
C ARG A 241 -20.45 -0.57 -9.07
N ARG A 242 -20.32 -1.42 -10.09
CA ARG A 242 -20.93 -1.24 -11.43
C ARG A 242 -20.61 0.11 -12.08
N VAL A 243 -19.39 0.60 -11.84
CA VAL A 243 -18.89 1.83 -12.45
C VAL A 243 -18.32 1.50 -13.83
N PRO A 244 -18.91 1.98 -14.92
CA PRO A 244 -18.30 1.83 -16.24
C PRO A 244 -17.01 2.65 -16.29
N LEU A 245 -15.95 2.05 -16.79
CA LEU A 245 -14.69 2.73 -17.04
C LEU A 245 -14.73 3.36 -18.43
N ASP A 246 -14.51 4.68 -18.44
CA ASP A 246 -14.22 5.43 -19.65
C ASP A 246 -12.69 5.41 -19.88
N PRO A 247 -12.20 4.96 -21.05
CA PRO A 247 -10.77 5.01 -21.37
C PRO A 247 -10.19 6.43 -21.31
N ALA A 248 -11.01 7.48 -21.45
CA ALA A 248 -10.58 8.87 -21.30
C ALA A 248 -10.49 9.34 -19.84
N ALA A 249 -11.08 8.61 -18.88
CA ALA A 249 -11.09 8.97 -17.46
C ALA A 249 -9.78 8.55 -16.76
N THR A 250 -8.71 9.28 -17.07
CA THR A 250 -7.34 9.00 -16.57
C THR A 250 -7.23 8.93 -15.05
N GLU A 251 -7.99 9.74 -14.32
CA GLU A 251 -7.99 9.71 -12.84
C GLU A 251 -8.55 8.40 -12.27
N GLN A 252 -9.60 7.86 -12.89
CA GLN A 252 -10.19 6.59 -12.47
C GLN A 252 -9.25 5.42 -12.75
N LEU A 253 -8.62 5.43 -13.93
CA LEU A 253 -7.62 4.44 -14.30
C LEU A 253 -6.36 4.55 -13.41
N ALA A 254 -5.95 5.75 -13.04
CA ALA A 254 -4.84 5.95 -12.11
C ALA A 254 -5.14 5.40 -10.71
N ALA A 255 -6.39 5.47 -10.25
CA ALA A 255 -6.80 4.91 -8.95
C ALA A 255 -6.67 3.37 -8.89
N LEU A 256 -6.72 2.70 -10.06
CA LEU A 256 -6.50 1.26 -10.17
C LEU A 256 -5.03 0.87 -9.98
N LEU A 257 -4.09 1.79 -10.23
CA LEU A 257 -2.67 1.54 -10.13
C LEU A 257 -2.24 1.57 -8.67
N PRO A 258 -1.88 0.43 -8.06
CA PRO A 258 -1.52 0.44 -6.66
C PRO A 258 -0.05 0.88 -6.53
N VAL A 259 0.14 2.06 -5.97
CA VAL A 259 1.46 2.66 -5.69
C VAL A 259 1.96 2.19 -4.33
N SER A 260 3.28 2.01 -4.20
CA SER A 260 3.92 1.71 -2.91
C SER A 260 5.32 2.30 -2.78
N GLU A 261 5.59 2.76 -1.57
CA GLU A 261 6.90 3.21 -1.08
C GLU A 261 7.64 2.10 -0.33
N ALA A 262 7.07 0.89 -0.25
CA ALA A 262 7.70 -0.25 0.42
C ALA A 262 9.03 -0.63 -0.24
N PRO A 263 9.97 -1.22 0.53
CA PRO A 263 11.17 -1.84 -0.01
C PRO A 263 10.85 -2.91 -1.07
N PRO A 264 11.77 -3.17 -2.03
CA PRO A 264 11.60 -4.22 -3.03
C PRO A 264 11.29 -5.59 -2.40
N GLY A 265 10.22 -6.23 -2.88
CA GLY A 265 9.74 -7.53 -2.41
C GLY A 265 8.78 -7.46 -1.22
N GLU A 266 8.58 -6.29 -0.63
CA GLU A 266 7.67 -6.08 0.51
C GLU A 266 6.33 -5.46 0.09
N PHE A 267 6.10 -5.25 -1.21
CA PHE A 267 4.88 -4.59 -1.66
C PHE A 267 3.62 -5.39 -1.31
N GLU A 268 3.63 -6.71 -1.50
CA GLU A 268 2.49 -7.56 -1.13
C GLU A 268 2.22 -7.48 0.39
N ALA A 269 3.26 -7.53 1.21
CA ALA A 269 3.16 -7.41 2.67
C ALA A 269 2.57 -6.05 3.09
N SER A 270 2.99 -4.96 2.44
CA SER A 270 2.45 -3.61 2.67
C SER A 270 0.95 -3.48 2.34
N ARG A 271 0.40 -4.46 1.61
CA ARG A 271 -0.99 -4.53 1.17
C ARG A 271 -1.72 -5.77 1.72
N ALA A 272 -1.14 -6.45 2.73
CA ALA A 272 -1.72 -7.65 3.33
C ALA A 272 -3.15 -7.42 3.82
N GLY A 273 -3.45 -6.27 4.42
CA GLY A 273 -4.82 -5.94 4.85
C GLY A 273 -5.82 -5.82 3.69
N GLU A 274 -5.40 -5.30 2.53
CA GLU A 274 -6.24 -5.25 1.34
C GLU A 274 -6.49 -6.66 0.78
N ILE A 275 -5.43 -7.47 0.70
CA ILE A 275 -5.49 -8.86 0.22
C ILE A 275 -6.36 -9.73 1.14
N SER A 276 -6.23 -9.60 2.47
CA SER A 276 -7.04 -10.35 3.43
C SER A 276 -8.52 -10.04 3.30
N ARG A 277 -8.90 -8.78 3.03
CA ARG A 277 -10.31 -8.43 2.75
C ARG A 277 -10.81 -9.16 1.51
N TRP A 278 -10.04 -9.15 0.44
CA TRP A 278 -10.41 -9.87 -0.79
C TRP A 278 -10.45 -11.38 -0.61
N HIS A 279 -9.59 -11.95 0.24
CA HIS A 279 -9.66 -13.35 0.61
C HIS A 279 -10.98 -13.70 1.30
N THR A 280 -11.47 -12.84 2.20
CA THR A 280 -12.78 -13.02 2.84
C THR A 280 -13.93 -12.89 1.84
N THR A 281 -13.85 -11.96 0.90
CA THR A 281 -14.93 -11.69 -0.08
C THR A 281 -15.02 -12.73 -1.20
N LEU A 282 -13.88 -13.09 -1.81
CA LEU A 282 -13.82 -13.97 -3.00
C LEU A 282 -13.53 -15.43 -2.64
N GLY A 283 -13.00 -15.68 -1.45
CA GLY A 283 -12.54 -16.99 -1.02
C GLY A 283 -11.15 -17.35 -1.55
N SER A 284 -10.55 -18.36 -0.90
CA SER A 284 -9.21 -18.86 -1.21
C SER A 284 -9.03 -19.34 -2.67
N PRO A 285 -9.98 -20.10 -3.27
CA PRO A 285 -9.78 -20.65 -4.61
C PRO A 285 -9.65 -19.56 -5.70
N VAL A 286 -10.53 -18.56 -5.67
CA VAL A 286 -10.52 -17.46 -6.64
C VAL A 286 -9.26 -16.62 -6.48
N LEU A 287 -8.89 -16.28 -5.24
CA LEU A 287 -7.70 -15.48 -4.99
C LEU A 287 -6.41 -16.22 -5.39
N SER A 288 -6.34 -17.53 -5.16
CA SER A 288 -5.22 -18.37 -5.59
C SER A 288 -5.10 -18.43 -7.12
N GLN A 289 -6.22 -18.52 -7.83
CA GLN A 289 -6.24 -18.48 -9.29
C GLN A 289 -5.78 -17.12 -9.80
N LEU A 290 -6.29 -16.01 -9.26
CA LEU A 290 -5.86 -14.66 -9.63
C LEU A 290 -4.38 -14.42 -9.34
N ARG A 291 -3.84 -14.94 -8.23
CA ARG A 291 -2.41 -14.90 -7.93
C ARG A 291 -1.60 -15.63 -8.98
N THR A 292 -1.97 -16.86 -9.29
CA THR A 292 -1.30 -17.68 -10.32
C THR A 292 -1.32 -16.96 -11.67
N GLU A 293 -2.47 -16.39 -12.04
CA GLU A 293 -2.65 -15.60 -13.26
C GLU A 293 -1.73 -14.39 -13.30
N SER A 294 -1.69 -13.61 -12.22
CA SER A 294 -0.86 -12.41 -12.08
C SER A 294 0.63 -12.75 -12.16
N CYS A 295 1.04 -13.87 -11.58
CA CYS A 295 2.43 -14.34 -11.65
C CYS A 295 2.81 -14.75 -13.08
N ALA A 296 1.93 -15.49 -13.79
CA ALA A 296 2.17 -15.91 -15.17
C ALA A 296 2.29 -14.70 -16.12
N ILE A 297 1.44 -13.70 -15.97
CA ILE A 297 1.50 -12.45 -16.77
C ILE A 297 2.80 -11.69 -16.51
N ALA A 298 3.19 -11.52 -15.23
CA ALA A 298 4.44 -10.85 -14.88
C ALA A 298 5.66 -11.59 -15.44
N ALA A 299 5.69 -12.92 -15.30
CA ALA A 299 6.76 -13.76 -15.85
C ALA A 299 6.84 -13.67 -17.37
N GLN A 300 5.70 -13.65 -18.07
CA GLN A 300 5.69 -13.47 -19.52
C GLN A 300 6.27 -12.11 -19.92
N LYS A 301 5.89 -11.02 -19.23
CA LYS A 301 6.48 -9.71 -19.50
C LYS A 301 7.99 -9.72 -19.31
N VAL A 302 8.52 -10.42 -18.29
CA VAL A 302 9.96 -10.59 -18.10
C VAL A 302 10.58 -11.32 -19.28
N ARG A 303 9.97 -12.44 -19.72
CA ARG A 303 10.45 -13.20 -20.89
C ARG A 303 10.55 -12.33 -22.14
N THR A 304 9.49 -11.58 -22.45
CA THR A 304 9.44 -10.68 -23.63
C THR A 304 10.48 -9.56 -23.53
N THR A 305 10.66 -8.96 -22.36
CA THR A 305 11.64 -7.87 -22.18
C THR A 305 13.09 -8.32 -22.15
N LEU A 306 13.38 -9.54 -21.68
CA LEU A 306 14.72 -10.13 -21.81
C LEU A 306 15.05 -10.41 -23.28
N GLY A 307 14.08 -10.91 -24.05
CA GLY A 307 14.21 -11.07 -25.50
C GLY A 307 14.46 -9.75 -26.21
N ALA A 308 13.69 -8.70 -25.88
CA ALA A 308 13.89 -7.35 -26.42
C ALA A 308 15.25 -6.75 -26.04
N ALA A 309 15.78 -7.10 -24.87
CA ALA A 309 17.12 -6.71 -24.43
C ALA A 309 18.25 -7.52 -25.10
N GLN A 310 17.91 -8.44 -26.01
CA GLN A 310 18.83 -9.33 -26.73
C GLN A 310 19.55 -10.34 -25.82
N VAL A 311 18.93 -10.74 -24.72
CA VAL A 311 19.42 -11.88 -23.93
C VAL A 311 19.16 -13.17 -24.72
N ALA A 312 20.17 -14.04 -24.82
CA ALA A 312 20.04 -15.29 -25.56
C ALA A 312 18.83 -16.12 -25.05
N PRO A 313 18.00 -16.71 -25.94
CA PRO A 313 16.74 -17.33 -25.55
C PRO A 313 16.87 -18.42 -24.46
N GLY A 314 17.92 -19.24 -24.53
CA GLY A 314 18.19 -20.26 -23.52
C GLY A 314 18.50 -19.67 -22.14
N VAL A 315 19.28 -18.59 -22.10
CA VAL A 315 19.60 -17.86 -20.86
C VAL A 315 18.37 -17.15 -20.32
N ALA A 316 17.57 -16.52 -21.19
CA ALA A 316 16.33 -15.87 -20.79
C ALA A 316 15.33 -16.86 -20.18
N ALA A 317 15.20 -18.06 -20.77
CA ALA A 317 14.35 -19.13 -20.23
C ALA A 317 14.82 -19.60 -18.85
N GLU A 318 16.12 -19.89 -18.71
CA GLU A 318 16.72 -20.28 -17.43
C GLU A 318 16.51 -19.20 -16.34
N MET A 319 16.71 -17.94 -16.70
CA MET A 319 16.50 -16.80 -15.81
C MET A 319 15.04 -16.68 -15.37
N VAL A 320 14.08 -16.78 -16.29
CA VAL A 320 12.65 -16.71 -15.97
C VAL A 320 12.26 -17.87 -15.05
N ASP A 321 12.74 -19.08 -15.30
CA ASP A 321 12.47 -20.24 -14.46
C ASP A 321 13.07 -20.09 -13.05
N ALA A 322 14.30 -19.60 -12.95
CA ALA A 322 14.94 -19.30 -11.65
C ALA A 322 14.23 -18.17 -10.90
N LEU A 323 13.81 -17.12 -11.63
CA LEU A 323 13.04 -16.00 -11.08
C LEU A 323 11.71 -16.48 -10.52
N CYS A 324 10.94 -17.26 -11.29
CA CYS A 324 9.64 -17.76 -10.85
C CYS A 324 9.77 -18.66 -9.62
N ARG A 325 10.73 -19.59 -9.61
CA ARG A 325 10.98 -20.48 -8.46
C ARG A 325 11.32 -19.70 -7.18
N THR A 326 12.06 -18.61 -7.30
CA THR A 326 12.48 -17.80 -6.15
C THR A 326 11.41 -16.79 -5.72
N ALA A 327 10.74 -16.15 -6.67
CA ALA A 327 9.73 -15.13 -6.40
C ALA A 327 8.45 -15.74 -5.82
N PHE A 328 8.07 -16.93 -6.30
CA PHE A 328 6.77 -17.57 -6.06
C PHE A 328 6.92 -18.98 -5.45
N PRO A 329 7.52 -19.11 -4.26
CA PRO A 329 7.63 -20.41 -3.60
C PRO A 329 6.23 -20.96 -3.33
N GLY A 330 5.91 -22.12 -3.93
CA GLY A 330 4.60 -22.77 -3.83
C GLY A 330 3.69 -22.62 -5.04
N PHE A 331 4.05 -21.78 -6.02
CA PHE A 331 3.38 -21.74 -7.33
C PHE A 331 4.21 -22.51 -8.35
N ALA A 332 3.73 -23.68 -8.78
CA ALA A 332 4.32 -24.42 -9.88
C ALA A 332 3.88 -23.79 -11.22
N LEU A 333 4.45 -22.64 -11.57
CA LEU A 333 4.23 -22.02 -12.87
C LEU A 333 4.94 -22.85 -13.94
N SER A 334 4.17 -23.51 -14.78
CA SER A 334 4.68 -24.22 -15.95
C SER A 334 5.02 -23.26 -17.08
N SER A 335 5.99 -23.60 -17.94
CA SER A 335 6.27 -22.79 -19.14
C SER A 335 5.02 -22.61 -20.00
N ALA A 336 4.18 -23.65 -20.14
CA ALA A 336 2.92 -23.56 -20.88
C ALA A 336 1.96 -22.48 -20.36
N GLN A 337 1.91 -22.24 -19.04
CA GLN A 337 1.09 -21.18 -18.45
C GLN A 337 1.63 -19.78 -18.75
N ILE A 338 2.93 -19.65 -18.97
CA ILE A 338 3.60 -18.41 -19.35
C ILE A 338 3.44 -18.19 -20.87
N ASP A 339 3.71 -19.23 -21.66
CA ASP A 339 3.72 -19.22 -23.12
C ASP A 339 2.35 -18.95 -23.76
N ARG A 340 1.25 -19.26 -23.07
CA ARG A 340 -0.11 -18.95 -23.57
C ARG A 340 -0.36 -17.45 -23.82
N TYR A 341 0.48 -16.57 -23.28
CA TYR A 341 0.42 -15.12 -23.51
C TYR A 341 1.43 -14.63 -24.56
N ALA A 342 2.22 -15.51 -25.18
CA ALA A 342 3.18 -15.14 -26.21
C ALA A 342 2.50 -14.89 -27.57
N GLU A 343 1.42 -15.62 -27.85
CA GLU A 343 0.81 -15.69 -29.19
C GLU A 343 -0.32 -14.67 -29.42
N HIS A 344 -0.85 -14.06 -28.36
CA HIS A 344 -2.08 -13.25 -28.41
C HIS A 344 -1.85 -11.85 -27.81
N ASP A 345 -2.77 -10.91 -28.07
CA ASP A 345 -2.76 -9.62 -27.36
C ASP A 345 -2.86 -9.87 -25.86
N LEU A 346 -1.76 -9.59 -25.16
CA LEU A 346 -1.62 -9.84 -23.73
C LEU A 346 -2.72 -9.12 -22.92
N ASN A 347 -3.17 -7.95 -23.37
CA ASN A 347 -4.25 -7.20 -22.70
C ASN A 347 -5.58 -7.93 -22.80
N GLU A 348 -5.90 -8.44 -23.99
CA GLU A 348 -7.14 -9.16 -24.26
C GLU A 348 -7.15 -10.49 -23.51
N GLN A 349 -6.09 -11.28 -23.66
CA GLN A 349 -5.97 -12.59 -23.01
C GLN A 349 -5.98 -12.49 -21.48
N ALA A 350 -5.28 -11.49 -20.92
CA ALA A 350 -5.32 -11.22 -19.47
C ALA A 350 -6.73 -10.84 -19.02
N ALA A 351 -7.42 -9.96 -19.74
CA ALA A 351 -8.77 -9.52 -19.41
C ALA A 351 -9.79 -10.66 -19.47
N GLU A 352 -9.72 -11.50 -20.49
CA GLU A 352 -10.57 -12.68 -20.62
C GLU A 352 -10.34 -13.68 -19.50
N SER A 353 -9.08 -13.89 -19.14
CA SER A 353 -8.75 -14.87 -18.11
C SER A 353 -9.12 -14.40 -16.72
N VAL A 354 -8.88 -13.13 -16.40
CA VAL A 354 -9.37 -12.49 -15.17
C VAL A 354 -10.90 -12.50 -15.13
N ALA A 355 -11.58 -12.20 -16.25
CA ALA A 355 -13.04 -12.29 -16.33
C ALA A 355 -13.53 -13.71 -16.04
N ARG A 356 -12.88 -14.73 -16.61
CA ARG A 356 -13.21 -16.14 -16.39
C ARG A 356 -13.06 -16.55 -14.94
N ILE A 357 -11.94 -16.19 -14.30
CA ILE A 357 -11.67 -16.48 -12.88
C ILE A 357 -12.71 -15.81 -11.98
N LEU A 358 -13.05 -14.55 -12.27
CA LEU A 358 -14.05 -13.77 -11.53
C LEU A 358 -15.49 -14.11 -11.94
N ARG A 359 -15.71 -15.03 -12.88
CA ARG A 359 -17.02 -15.39 -13.45
C ARG A 359 -17.79 -14.17 -13.99
N HIS A 360 -17.07 -13.22 -14.58
CA HIS A 360 -17.65 -12.02 -15.16
C HIS A 360 -17.93 -12.20 -16.66
N PRO A 361 -19.13 -11.86 -17.16
CA PRO A 361 -19.51 -12.12 -18.55
C PRO A 361 -18.86 -11.17 -19.57
N ASN A 362 -18.25 -10.06 -19.12
CA ASN A 362 -17.72 -9.03 -20.03
C ASN A 362 -16.25 -8.71 -19.72
N SER A 363 -15.35 -9.14 -20.60
CA SER A 363 -13.91 -8.85 -20.53
C SER A 363 -13.55 -7.44 -21.01
N LYS A 364 -14.42 -6.74 -21.76
CA LYS A 364 -14.08 -5.45 -22.38
C LYS A 364 -13.74 -4.36 -21.36
N GLN A 365 -14.53 -4.27 -20.29
CA GLN A 365 -14.30 -3.31 -19.20
C GLN A 365 -13.01 -3.64 -18.43
N LEU A 366 -12.74 -4.94 -18.22
CA LEU A 366 -11.50 -5.39 -17.62
C LEU A 366 -10.30 -5.08 -18.51
N ARG A 367 -10.42 -5.19 -19.84
CA ARG A 367 -9.35 -4.84 -20.77
C ARG A 367 -8.97 -3.35 -20.67
N ILE A 368 -9.97 -2.47 -20.57
CA ILE A 368 -9.74 -1.03 -20.35
C ILE A 368 -9.03 -0.78 -19.01
N ALA A 369 -9.45 -1.50 -17.95
CA ALA A 369 -8.85 -1.39 -16.61
C ALA A 369 -7.39 -1.91 -16.55
N LEU A 370 -7.12 -3.02 -17.24
CA LEU A 370 -5.86 -3.74 -17.14
C LEU A 370 -4.77 -3.14 -18.03
N GLY A 371 -5.10 -2.47 -19.13
CA GLY A 371 -4.09 -1.85 -20.02
C GLY A 371 -3.09 -0.97 -19.26
N PRO A 372 -3.55 0.07 -18.54
CA PRO A 372 -2.66 0.93 -17.74
C PRO A 372 -1.89 0.17 -16.66
N LEU A 373 -2.47 -0.89 -16.10
CA LEU A 373 -1.82 -1.73 -15.08
C LEU A 373 -0.67 -2.54 -15.67
N LEU A 374 -0.88 -3.11 -16.85
CA LEU A 374 0.13 -3.86 -17.61
C LEU A 374 1.26 -2.95 -18.09
N ASP A 375 0.96 -1.70 -18.45
CA ASP A 375 1.93 -0.66 -18.77
C ASP A 375 2.73 -0.23 -17.53
N ALA A 376 2.07 -0.04 -16.38
CA ALA A 376 2.76 0.31 -15.14
C ALA A 376 3.73 -0.80 -14.67
N VAL A 377 3.37 -2.06 -14.88
CA VAL A 377 4.23 -3.22 -14.58
C VAL A 377 5.34 -3.40 -15.60
N GLN A 378 5.14 -2.94 -16.84
CA GLN A 378 6.17 -2.96 -17.88
C GLN A 378 7.45 -2.23 -17.42
N GLY A 379 7.32 -1.07 -16.76
CA GLY A 379 8.48 -0.31 -16.26
C GLY A 379 9.30 -1.02 -15.18
N ASP A 380 8.63 -1.78 -14.30
CA ASP A 380 9.32 -2.61 -13.30
C ASP A 380 10.11 -3.73 -13.97
N VAL A 381 9.47 -4.38 -14.95
CA VAL A 381 10.03 -5.51 -15.70
C VAL A 381 11.18 -5.08 -16.62
N GLU A 382 11.11 -3.90 -17.24
CA GLU A 382 12.24 -3.31 -17.97
C GLU A 382 13.44 -3.04 -17.06
N SER A 383 13.19 -2.70 -15.79
CA SER A 383 14.27 -2.54 -14.82
C SER A 383 14.91 -3.90 -14.47
N ILE A 384 14.12 -4.96 -14.34
CA ILE A 384 14.62 -6.34 -14.19
C ILE A 384 15.50 -6.71 -15.40
N SER A 385 15.01 -6.48 -16.63
CA SER A 385 15.73 -6.82 -17.86
C SER A 385 17.05 -6.04 -18.01
N ARG A 386 17.05 -4.73 -17.72
CA ARG A 386 18.26 -3.91 -17.75
C ARG A 386 19.31 -4.38 -16.73
N LEU A 387 18.89 -4.66 -15.49
CA LEU A 387 19.79 -5.16 -14.45
C LEU A 387 20.33 -6.56 -14.79
N ALA A 388 19.48 -7.43 -15.34
CA ALA A 388 19.86 -8.75 -15.83
C ALA A 388 20.92 -8.65 -16.92
N LYS A 389 20.68 -7.85 -17.97
CA LYS A 389 21.62 -7.66 -19.08
C LYS A 389 22.97 -7.11 -18.60
N ALA A 390 22.95 -6.10 -17.74
CA ALA A 390 24.17 -5.53 -17.16
C ALA A 390 24.95 -6.57 -16.34
N SER A 391 24.25 -7.39 -15.55
CA SER A 391 24.88 -8.44 -14.73
C SER A 391 25.45 -9.58 -15.58
N LEU A 392 24.85 -9.89 -16.74
CA LEU A 392 25.37 -10.87 -17.69
C LEU A 392 26.60 -10.38 -18.47
N GLY A 393 27.05 -9.13 -18.25
CA GLY A 393 28.21 -8.55 -18.95
C GLY A 393 27.88 -8.00 -20.34
N GLY A 394 26.60 -7.84 -20.68
CA GLY A 394 26.21 -7.10 -21.88
C GLY A 394 26.45 -5.61 -21.65
N ALA A 395 27.31 -4.99 -22.47
CA ALA A 395 27.46 -3.53 -22.48
C ALA A 395 26.08 -2.86 -22.72
N PRO A 396 25.81 -1.70 -22.07
CA PRO A 396 24.50 -1.04 -22.09
C PRO A 396 24.00 -0.69 -23.50
#